data_AF-A0A1F7J8C1-F1
#
_entry.id   AF-A0A1F7J8C1-F1
#
_cell.length_a   1.000
_cell.length_b   1.000
_cell.length_c   1.000
_cell.angle_alpha   90.00
_cell.angle_beta   90.00
_cell.angle_gamma   90.00
#
_symmetry.space_group_name_H-M   'P 1'
#
loop_
_entity.id
_entity.type
_entity.pdbx_description
1 polymer ?
#
loop_
_entity_poly.entity_id
_entity_poly.type
_entity_poly.pdbx_seq_one_letter_code
_entity_poly.pdbx_strand_id
1 'polypeptide(L)'
;MPAYPSILQDKSLLIIFAYAPAGLGHLRVTDALYHGLPQHCHPILLGSQDKGITLIHRFTSIHPLARAIFEWSQHGIQEKIFTFLYRAILWHTTDNIYRQMKTVLTERMEPAKTVLIVATHFGLAHQLAAIKDKLIEEFQVKIFIIVQVTDDSPQYMWFVPNTDLTLVPSEETKKILNLYGKRGHFRNVRIEVNPYPVSPGLGERLLKKNYDNRLDQLDRQKKSRIFISLPVSGAAVGTKFLQNLMLRLNNLSDRYFFYLIAKEVPFTSKFLRAVDKYGFIHTHTHSGDRLVVNAYEMLYQQKVIALEITKPSEQAFKTLFEPTQKGGSIMLFSHPVGRQEYDNLAFLRRHRLIPTIDEQNQLWSMALNYRTGEQVKKLVESATHWRGLILPDNPQMAAEFTDWALQIGLLAAMGRFRLNKNSGKFFQHQDDLTSYGVELFWKKVIGLLKESAYYRE
;
A
#
# COMPACT_ATOMS: atom_id res chain seq x y z
N MET A 1 6.02 -22.30 -4.19
CA MET A 1 5.76 -21.30 -5.25
C MET A 1 4.96 -21.98 -6.35
N PRO A 2 3.89 -21.38 -6.88
CA PRO A 2 3.24 -21.91 -8.06
C PRO A 2 4.25 -21.93 -9.21
N ALA A 3 4.25 -23.00 -10.01
CA ALA A 3 5.08 -23.09 -11.21
C ALA A 3 4.62 -22.01 -12.20
N TYR A 4 5.32 -20.87 -12.23
CA TYR A 4 5.06 -19.85 -13.23
C TYR A 4 5.39 -20.42 -14.62
N PRO A 5 4.50 -20.25 -15.63
CA PRO A 5 4.77 -20.72 -16.97
C PRO A 5 6.05 -20.08 -17.54
N SER A 6 6.70 -20.83 -18.43
CA SER A 6 7.99 -20.52 -19.08
C SER A 6 8.13 -19.10 -19.66
N ILE A 7 7.03 -18.41 -19.95
CA ILE A 7 7.02 -17.11 -20.64
C ILE A 7 7.74 -15.98 -19.88
N LEU A 8 7.67 -15.96 -18.54
CA LEU A 8 8.38 -14.92 -17.76
C LEU A 8 9.90 -15.15 -17.67
N GLN A 9 10.34 -16.36 -18.01
CA GLN A 9 11.75 -16.76 -18.00
C GLN A 9 12.37 -16.73 -19.41
N ASP A 10 11.59 -16.35 -20.43
CA ASP A 10 12.09 -16.21 -21.79
C ASP A 10 13.14 -15.09 -21.84
N LYS A 11 14.36 -15.41 -22.28
CA LYS A 11 15.46 -14.45 -22.39
C LYS A 11 15.16 -13.29 -23.36
N SER A 12 14.28 -13.52 -24.34
CA SER A 12 13.84 -12.51 -25.28
C SER A 12 12.78 -11.54 -24.70
N LEU A 13 12.28 -11.83 -23.49
CA LEU A 13 11.42 -10.94 -22.72
C LEU A 13 12.26 -10.04 -21.82
N LEU A 14 12.17 -8.73 -22.04
CA LEU A 14 12.66 -7.72 -21.11
C LEU A 14 11.55 -7.32 -20.14
N ILE A 15 11.81 -7.37 -18.84
CA ILE A 15 10.88 -6.84 -17.82
C ILE A 15 11.45 -5.54 -17.24
N ILE A 16 10.64 -4.48 -17.20
CA ILE A 16 11.01 -3.17 -16.67
C ILE A 16 9.97 -2.76 -15.63
N PHE A 17 10.40 -2.40 -14.43
CA PHE A 17 9.54 -1.72 -13.45
C PHE A 17 9.74 -0.22 -13.51
N ALA A 18 8.68 0.51 -13.83
CA ALA A 18 8.66 1.97 -13.82
C ALA A 18 8.02 2.47 -12.53
N TYR A 19 8.81 3.09 -11.65
CA TYR A 19 8.36 3.48 -10.30
C TYR A 19 8.87 4.87 -9.90
N ALA A 20 8.20 5.50 -8.93
CA ALA A 20 8.70 6.72 -8.31
C ALA A 20 9.65 6.38 -7.15
N PRO A 21 10.88 6.93 -7.12
CA PRO A 21 11.78 6.75 -5.98
C PRO A 21 11.32 7.54 -4.75
N ALA A 22 10.46 8.55 -4.92
CA ALA A 22 9.90 9.34 -3.83
C ALA A 22 8.53 8.78 -3.40
N GLY A 23 8.37 8.54 -2.10
CA GLY A 23 7.17 7.93 -1.51
C GLY A 23 7.33 6.42 -1.32
N LEU A 24 7.10 5.94 -0.10
CA LEU A 24 7.31 4.52 0.24
C LEU A 24 6.23 3.59 -0.36
N GLY A 25 5.05 4.12 -0.71
CA GLY A 25 3.92 3.34 -1.24
C GLY A 25 4.22 2.67 -2.59
N HIS A 26 4.55 3.47 -3.61
CA HIS A 26 4.92 2.95 -4.94
C HIS A 26 6.09 1.97 -4.88
N LEU A 27 7.07 2.24 -4.02
CA LEU A 27 8.23 1.37 -3.84
C LEU A 27 7.82 0.02 -3.23
N ARG A 28 6.94 0.00 -2.22
CA ARG A 28 6.43 -1.25 -1.62
C ARG A 28 5.65 -2.11 -2.61
N VAL A 29 4.80 -1.49 -3.43
CA VAL A 29 4.06 -2.24 -4.48
C VAL A 29 5.01 -2.79 -5.53
N THR A 30 5.96 -1.97 -5.97
CA THR A 30 6.99 -2.39 -6.94
C THR A 30 7.80 -3.55 -6.40
N ASP A 31 8.24 -3.47 -5.15
CA ASP A 31 9.02 -4.49 -4.47
C ASP A 31 8.21 -5.78 -4.24
N ALA A 32 6.93 -5.67 -3.85
CA ALA A 32 6.03 -6.81 -3.74
C ALA A 32 5.83 -7.55 -5.07
N LEU A 33 5.65 -6.81 -6.17
CA LEU A 33 5.52 -7.38 -7.52
C LEU A 33 6.84 -7.99 -8.00
N TYR A 34 7.97 -7.32 -7.75
CA TYR A 34 9.32 -7.82 -8.03
C TYR A 34 9.57 -9.16 -7.35
N HIS A 35 9.27 -9.27 -6.05
CA HIS A 35 9.40 -10.52 -5.29
C HIS A 35 8.40 -11.62 -5.70
N GLY A 36 7.39 -11.28 -6.51
CA GLY A 36 6.50 -12.25 -7.15
C GLY A 36 7.07 -12.90 -8.41
N LEU A 37 8.20 -12.41 -8.95
CA LEU A 37 8.83 -12.99 -10.13
C LEU A 37 9.61 -14.29 -9.81
N PRO A 38 9.79 -15.17 -10.80
CA PRO A 38 10.74 -16.29 -10.68
C PRO A 38 12.15 -15.82 -10.33
N GLN A 39 12.90 -16.61 -9.54
CA GLN A 39 14.22 -16.24 -9.00
C GLN A 39 15.29 -15.91 -10.06
N HIS A 40 15.11 -16.37 -11.31
CA HIS A 40 16.04 -16.16 -12.41
C HIS A 40 15.68 -14.95 -13.30
N CYS A 41 14.58 -14.24 -12.99
CA CYS A 41 14.22 -13.02 -13.71
C CYS A 41 15.03 -11.83 -13.18
N HIS A 42 15.70 -11.10 -14.07
CA HIS A 42 16.46 -9.90 -13.74
C HIS A 42 15.80 -8.67 -14.37
N PRO A 43 14.72 -8.13 -13.78
CA PRO A 43 14.04 -6.98 -14.34
C PRO A 43 14.86 -5.71 -14.12
N ILE A 44 14.69 -4.73 -15.01
CA ILE A 44 15.31 -3.42 -14.91
C ILE A 44 14.42 -2.50 -14.09
N LEU A 45 15.02 -1.75 -13.16
CA LEU A 45 14.32 -0.76 -12.34
C LEU A 45 14.50 0.63 -12.94
N LEU A 46 13.42 1.21 -13.47
CA LEU A 46 13.38 2.52 -14.10
C LEU A 46 12.71 3.53 -13.15
N GLY A 47 13.53 4.27 -12.40
CA GLY A 47 13.07 5.28 -11.45
C GLY A 47 12.83 6.65 -12.10
N SER A 48 11.77 7.35 -11.68
CA SER A 48 11.60 8.78 -12.04
C SER A 48 12.75 9.61 -11.45
N GLN A 49 13.51 10.31 -12.30
CA GLN A 49 14.60 11.20 -11.87
C GLN A 49 14.12 12.61 -11.49
N ASP A 50 12.81 12.83 -11.46
CA ASP A 50 12.25 14.18 -11.30
C ASP A 50 12.35 14.65 -9.84
N LYS A 51 13.36 15.49 -9.55
CA LYS A 51 13.56 16.13 -8.24
C LYS A 51 12.36 16.98 -7.83
N GLY A 52 11.56 17.47 -8.79
CA GLY A 52 10.34 18.26 -8.56
C GLY A 52 9.22 17.46 -7.88
N ILE A 53 9.09 16.16 -8.17
CA ILE A 53 8.08 15.28 -7.56
C ILE A 53 8.30 15.17 -6.05
N THR A 54 9.56 15.06 -5.60
CA THR A 54 9.88 15.01 -4.16
C THR A 54 9.54 16.33 -3.47
N LEU A 55 9.76 17.47 -4.14
CA LEU A 55 9.44 18.81 -3.64
C LEU A 55 7.93 19.07 -3.59
N ILE A 56 7.17 18.67 -4.61
CA ILE A 56 5.72 18.81 -4.66
C ILE A 56 5.05 17.91 -3.62
N HIS A 57 5.39 16.61 -3.58
CA HIS A 57 4.90 15.71 -2.52
C HIS A 57 5.23 16.22 -1.13
N ARG A 58 6.43 16.81 -0.94
CA ARG A 58 6.84 17.41 0.34
C ARG A 58 5.99 18.64 0.69
N PHE A 59 5.77 19.54 -0.27
CA PHE A 59 5.03 20.77 -0.05
C PHE A 59 3.55 20.49 0.27
N THR A 60 2.93 19.57 -0.47
CA THR A 60 1.53 19.16 -0.26
C THR A 60 1.34 18.31 1.01
N SER A 61 2.34 17.54 1.44
CA SER A 61 2.23 16.73 2.67
C SER A 61 2.43 17.51 3.97
N ILE A 62 3.07 18.69 3.92
CA ILE A 62 3.47 19.45 5.12
C ILE A 62 2.64 20.72 5.29
N HIS A 63 2.29 21.43 4.20
CA HIS A 63 1.67 22.75 4.31
C HIS A 63 0.14 22.67 4.14
N PRO A 64 -0.67 23.02 5.17
CA PRO A 64 -2.13 22.90 5.12
C PRO A 64 -2.80 23.60 3.94
N LEU A 65 -2.31 24.79 3.55
CA LEU A 65 -2.84 25.54 2.40
C LEU A 65 -2.53 24.88 1.05
N ALA A 66 -1.29 24.41 0.86
CA ALA A 66 -0.88 23.72 -0.36
C ALA A 66 -1.61 22.38 -0.51
N ARG A 67 -1.79 21.71 0.63
CA ARG A 67 -2.59 20.50 0.76
C ARG A 67 -4.04 20.75 0.39
N ALA A 68 -4.66 21.81 0.92
CA ALA A 68 -6.04 22.17 0.59
C ALA A 68 -6.21 22.52 -0.90
N ILE A 69 -5.24 23.21 -1.53
CA ILE A 69 -5.27 23.52 -2.96
C ILE A 69 -5.12 22.25 -3.81
N PHE A 70 -4.25 21.33 -3.39
CA PHE A 70 -4.03 20.05 -4.08
C PHE A 70 -5.19 19.07 -3.88
N GLU A 71 -5.78 19.00 -2.68
CA GLU A 71 -7.00 18.23 -2.41
C GLU A 71 -8.18 18.83 -3.19
N TRP A 72 -8.29 20.16 -3.27
CA TRP A 72 -9.30 20.84 -4.09
C TRP A 72 -9.19 20.52 -5.58
N SER A 73 -7.97 20.44 -6.13
CA SER A 73 -7.77 20.04 -7.53
C SER A 73 -8.02 18.55 -7.78
N GLN A 74 -8.15 17.74 -6.72
CA GLN A 74 -8.46 16.32 -6.78
C GLN A 74 -9.94 16.04 -6.63
N HIS A 75 -10.88 16.95 -6.92
CA HIS A 75 -12.30 16.61 -6.96
C HIS A 75 -13.02 17.20 -8.18
N GLY A 76 -14.07 16.52 -8.64
CA GLY A 76 -15.08 17.10 -9.54
C GLY A 76 -14.56 17.52 -10.93
N ILE A 77 -14.90 18.75 -11.32
CA ILE A 77 -14.54 19.34 -12.63
C ILE A 77 -13.07 19.78 -12.62
N GLN A 78 -12.59 20.25 -11.48
CA GLN A 78 -11.21 20.69 -11.26
C GLN A 78 -10.23 19.56 -11.51
N GLU A 79 -10.54 18.35 -11.02
CA GLU A 79 -9.76 17.15 -11.29
C GLU A 79 -9.64 16.85 -12.79
N LYS A 80 -10.72 17.05 -13.56
CA LYS A 80 -10.69 16.82 -15.00
C LYS A 80 -9.76 17.82 -15.70
N ILE A 81 -9.85 19.10 -15.36
CA ILE A 81 -9.02 20.16 -15.93
C ILE A 81 -7.55 19.92 -15.58
N PHE A 82 -7.25 19.67 -14.31
CA PHE A 82 -5.90 19.36 -13.85
C PHE A 82 -5.35 18.12 -14.54
N THR A 83 -6.12 17.03 -14.59
CA THR A 83 -5.72 15.78 -15.25
C THR A 83 -5.42 16.01 -16.73
N PHE A 84 -6.26 16.78 -17.44
CA PHE A 84 -6.05 17.09 -18.84
C PHE A 84 -4.74 17.86 -19.07
N LEU A 85 -4.53 18.96 -18.33
CA LEU A 85 -3.33 19.78 -18.45
C LEU A 85 -2.07 19.01 -18.05
N TYR A 86 -2.11 18.30 -16.92
CA TYR A 86 -0.95 17.59 -16.41
C TYR A 86 -0.59 16.39 -17.28
N ARG A 87 -1.57 15.66 -17.83
CA ARG A 87 -1.34 14.63 -18.84
C ARG A 87 -0.65 15.21 -20.08
N ALA A 88 -1.11 16.36 -20.58
CA ALA A 88 -0.48 17.01 -21.71
C ALA A 88 1.00 17.30 -21.40
N ILE A 89 1.32 17.87 -20.25
CA ILE A 89 2.72 18.12 -19.82
C ILE A 89 3.54 16.83 -19.79
N LEU A 90 3.00 15.75 -19.21
CA LEU A 90 3.69 14.46 -19.14
C LEU A 90 3.95 13.87 -20.52
N TRP A 91 3.02 14.01 -21.47
CA TRP A 91 3.15 13.51 -22.83
C TRP A 91 4.16 14.30 -23.68
N HIS A 92 4.38 15.58 -23.36
CA HIS A 92 5.40 16.40 -24.02
C HIS A 92 6.78 16.26 -23.37
N THR A 93 6.85 15.99 -22.07
CA THR A 93 8.12 15.86 -21.34
C THR A 93 8.63 14.43 -21.35
N THR A 94 8.94 13.86 -22.54
CA THR A 94 9.30 12.44 -22.69
C THR A 94 10.76 12.16 -23.04
N ASP A 95 11.56 13.18 -23.37
CA ASP A 95 12.94 13.00 -23.86
C ASP A 95 13.85 12.18 -22.92
N ASN A 96 13.74 12.42 -21.61
CA ASN A 96 14.54 11.70 -20.62
C ASN A 96 14.17 10.22 -20.59
N ILE A 97 12.87 9.90 -20.55
CA ILE A 97 12.42 8.50 -20.49
C ILE A 97 12.73 7.78 -21.79
N TYR A 98 12.63 8.48 -22.93
CA TYR A 98 12.95 7.92 -24.24
C TYR A 98 14.44 7.60 -24.35
N ARG A 99 15.33 8.50 -23.91
CA ARG A 99 16.78 8.24 -23.85
C ARG A 99 17.11 7.05 -22.95
N GLN A 100 16.49 6.96 -21.77
CA GLN A 100 16.71 5.82 -20.87
C GLN A 100 16.22 4.49 -21.49
N MET A 101 15.04 4.49 -22.11
CA MET A 101 14.52 3.32 -22.81
C MET A 101 15.39 2.90 -23.98
N LYS A 102 15.91 3.87 -24.76
CA LYS A 102 16.87 3.63 -25.83
C LYS A 102 18.12 2.95 -25.30
N THR A 103 18.77 3.50 -24.28
CA THR A 103 19.94 2.89 -23.60
C THR A 103 19.63 1.46 -23.17
N VAL A 104 18.49 1.24 -22.50
CA VAL A 104 18.04 -0.08 -22.04
C VAL A 104 17.84 -1.08 -23.18
N LEU A 105 17.43 -0.64 -24.36
CA LEU A 105 17.21 -1.52 -25.52
C LEU A 105 18.48 -1.76 -26.33
N THR A 106 19.41 -0.80 -26.38
CA THR A 106 20.63 -0.90 -27.22
C THR A 106 21.82 -1.52 -26.51
N GLU A 107 21.96 -1.36 -25.19
CA GLU A 107 23.17 -1.78 -24.45
C GLU A 107 23.11 -3.22 -23.91
N ARG A 108 22.18 -4.04 -24.41
CA ARG A 108 22.01 -5.43 -23.96
C ARG A 108 22.84 -6.38 -24.81
N MET A 109 23.43 -7.38 -24.17
CA MET A 109 24.14 -8.46 -24.87
C MET A 109 23.19 -9.33 -25.72
N GLU A 110 21.95 -9.54 -25.25
CA GLU A 110 20.92 -10.26 -25.99
C GLU A 110 19.77 -9.30 -26.35
N PRO A 111 19.37 -9.20 -27.64
CA PRO A 111 18.31 -8.31 -28.07
C PRO A 111 16.94 -8.80 -27.58
N ALA A 112 16.14 -7.88 -27.03
CA ALA A 112 14.77 -8.18 -26.61
C ALA A 112 13.84 -8.26 -27.83
N LYS A 113 12.96 -9.26 -27.87
CA LYS A 113 11.85 -9.31 -28.85
C LYS A 113 10.58 -8.70 -28.26
N THR A 114 10.42 -8.82 -26.95
CA THR A 114 9.27 -8.30 -26.20
C THR A 114 9.75 -7.54 -24.98
N VAL A 115 9.11 -6.42 -24.69
CA VAL A 115 9.35 -5.58 -23.51
C VAL A 115 8.05 -5.52 -22.73
N LEU A 116 8.09 -5.93 -21.47
CA LEU A 116 7.01 -5.79 -20.51
C LEU A 116 7.39 -4.70 -19.51
N ILE A 117 6.60 -3.63 -19.51
CA ILE A 117 6.74 -2.51 -18.59
C ILE A 117 5.64 -2.61 -17.54
N VAL A 118 6.02 -2.70 -16.27
CA VAL A 118 5.12 -2.63 -15.12
C VAL A 118 5.27 -1.27 -14.45
N ALA A 119 4.28 -0.40 -14.61
CA ALA A 119 4.28 0.94 -14.06
C ALA A 119 3.43 1.02 -12.78
N THR A 120 4.06 1.37 -11.66
CA THR A 120 3.39 1.65 -10.38
C THR A 120 3.23 3.14 -10.11
N HIS A 121 3.68 4.00 -11.04
CA HIS A 121 3.58 5.45 -10.96
C HIS A 121 2.92 6.01 -12.23
N PHE A 122 1.77 6.68 -12.09
CA PHE A 122 0.98 7.16 -13.22
C PHE A 122 1.75 8.12 -14.14
N GLY A 123 2.66 8.94 -13.60
CA GLY A 123 3.41 9.92 -14.39
C GLY A 123 4.36 9.25 -15.39
N LEU A 124 5.05 8.20 -14.94
CA LEU A 124 5.93 7.41 -15.80
C LEU A 124 5.11 6.57 -16.78
N ALA A 125 3.96 6.03 -16.34
CA ALA A 125 3.05 5.31 -17.23
C ALA A 125 2.60 6.19 -18.41
N HIS A 126 2.21 7.44 -18.15
CA HIS A 126 1.85 8.39 -19.20
C HIS A 126 3.01 8.70 -20.15
N GLN A 127 4.21 8.95 -19.62
CA GLN A 127 5.39 9.22 -20.44
C GLN A 127 5.77 8.02 -21.31
N LEU A 128 5.75 6.80 -20.76
CA LEU A 128 6.05 5.56 -21.48
C LEU A 128 4.99 5.25 -22.54
N ALA A 129 3.70 5.46 -22.22
CA ALA A 129 2.62 5.29 -23.19
C ALA A 129 2.71 6.27 -24.36
N ALA A 130 3.18 7.51 -24.11
CA ALA A 130 3.35 8.52 -25.16
C ALA A 130 4.48 8.18 -26.15
N ILE A 131 5.51 7.44 -25.73
CA ILE A 131 6.63 7.04 -26.59
C ILE A 131 6.57 5.59 -27.09
N LYS A 132 5.53 4.84 -26.71
CA LYS A 132 5.39 3.39 -26.97
C LYS A 132 5.54 3.08 -28.46
N ASP A 133 4.76 3.73 -29.31
CA ASP A 133 4.72 3.42 -30.75
C ASP A 133 6.06 3.76 -31.43
N LYS A 134 6.67 4.90 -31.07
CA LYS A 134 8.01 5.29 -31.53
C LYS A 134 9.07 4.25 -31.19
N LEU A 135 9.05 3.71 -29.96
CA LEU A 135 9.99 2.67 -29.54
C LEU A 135 9.74 1.34 -30.27
N ILE A 136 8.49 0.98 -30.52
CA ILE A 136 8.13 -0.23 -31.29
C ILE A 136 8.69 -0.13 -32.72
N GLU A 137 8.51 1.01 -33.38
CA GLU A 137 8.97 1.25 -34.75
C GLU A 137 10.51 1.29 -34.86
N GLU A 138 11.19 2.00 -33.97
CA GLU A 138 12.65 2.18 -34.05
C GLU A 138 13.41 0.89 -33.71
N PHE A 139 12.98 0.15 -32.69
CA PHE A 139 13.71 -1.03 -32.20
C PHE A 139 13.13 -2.35 -32.68
N GLN A 140 12.01 -2.32 -33.41
CA GLN A 140 11.32 -3.53 -33.92
C GLN A 140 10.98 -4.52 -32.79
N VAL A 141 10.62 -3.99 -31.62
CA VAL A 141 10.26 -4.76 -30.42
C VAL A 141 8.77 -4.65 -30.13
N LYS A 142 8.19 -5.69 -29.52
CA LYS A 142 6.84 -5.61 -28.98
C LYS A 142 6.86 -4.98 -27.59
N ILE A 143 6.03 -3.99 -27.31
CA ILE A 143 5.98 -3.36 -25.98
C ILE A 143 4.60 -3.54 -25.35
N PHE A 144 4.58 -4.04 -24.11
CA PHE A 144 3.42 -4.07 -23.23
C PHE A 144 3.61 -3.10 -22.07
N ILE A 145 2.61 -2.30 -21.76
CA ILE A 145 2.58 -1.41 -20.61
C ILE A 145 1.41 -1.83 -19.72
N ILE A 146 1.76 -2.30 -18.52
CA ILE A 146 0.84 -2.67 -17.44
C ILE A 146 0.89 -1.58 -16.39
N VAL A 147 -0.25 -1.02 -16.02
CA VAL A 147 -0.36 -0.05 -14.93
C VAL A 147 -0.92 -0.74 -13.70
N GLN A 148 -0.24 -0.67 -12.57
CA GLN A 148 -0.76 -1.08 -11.27
C GLN A 148 -1.11 0.17 -10.46
N VAL A 149 -2.40 0.38 -10.20
CA VAL A 149 -2.86 1.45 -9.32
C VAL A 149 -2.51 1.10 -7.88
N THR A 150 -1.92 2.05 -7.15
CA THR A 150 -1.31 1.84 -5.82
C THR A 150 -2.16 2.31 -4.65
N ASP A 151 -3.39 2.78 -4.89
CA ASP A 151 -4.36 3.21 -3.87
C ASP A 151 -5.77 2.90 -4.36
N ASP A 152 -6.74 2.70 -3.46
CA ASP A 152 -8.16 2.65 -3.87
C ASP A 152 -8.75 4.05 -4.07
N SER A 153 -7.96 4.94 -4.66
CA SER A 153 -8.35 6.31 -4.96
C SER A 153 -8.56 6.46 -6.47
N PRO A 154 -9.80 6.64 -6.94
CA PRO A 154 -10.12 6.67 -8.37
C PRO A 154 -9.77 8.01 -9.02
N GLN A 155 -8.51 8.42 -8.90
CA GLN A 155 -8.00 9.63 -9.51
C GLN A 155 -7.88 9.45 -11.02
N TYR A 156 -8.38 10.40 -11.81
CA TYR A 156 -8.40 10.29 -13.28
C TYR A 156 -7.01 10.20 -13.92
N MET A 157 -5.95 10.63 -13.22
CA MET A 157 -4.56 10.42 -13.64
C MET A 157 -4.17 8.93 -13.75
N TRP A 158 -4.87 8.02 -13.09
CA TRP A 158 -4.66 6.58 -13.25
C TRP A 158 -5.26 6.01 -14.54
N PHE A 159 -6.09 6.78 -15.25
CA PHE A 159 -6.49 6.42 -16.61
C PHE A 159 -5.39 6.85 -17.59
N VAL A 160 -4.57 5.89 -17.99
CA VAL A 160 -3.45 6.08 -18.92
C VAL A 160 -3.83 5.54 -20.30
N PRO A 161 -4.10 6.39 -21.30
CA PRO A 161 -4.35 5.93 -22.66
C PRO A 161 -3.13 5.17 -23.22
N ASN A 162 -3.36 4.27 -24.19
CA ASN A 162 -2.34 3.48 -24.89
C ASN A 162 -1.58 2.45 -24.03
N THR A 163 -2.08 2.11 -22.84
CA THR A 163 -1.63 0.95 -22.07
C THR A 163 -2.40 -0.31 -22.45
N ASP A 164 -1.81 -1.48 -22.19
CA ASP A 164 -2.38 -2.78 -22.58
C ASP A 164 -3.26 -3.36 -21.48
N LEU A 165 -2.97 -3.02 -20.22
CA LEU A 165 -3.74 -3.44 -19.05
C LEU A 165 -3.54 -2.45 -17.90
N THR A 166 -4.64 -2.06 -17.26
CA THR A 166 -4.62 -1.32 -15.99
C THR A 166 -5.27 -2.19 -14.91
N LEU A 167 -4.53 -2.46 -13.85
CA LEU A 167 -4.96 -3.23 -12.70
C LEU A 167 -5.29 -2.29 -11.54
N VAL A 168 -6.51 -2.41 -11.02
CA VAL A 168 -7.06 -1.54 -9.97
C VAL A 168 -7.46 -2.35 -8.74
N PRO A 169 -7.39 -1.77 -7.53
CA PRO A 169 -7.65 -2.52 -6.29
C PRO A 169 -9.12 -2.87 -6.03
N SER A 170 -10.07 -2.21 -6.71
CA SER A 170 -11.50 -2.45 -6.49
C SER A 170 -12.36 -2.25 -7.74
N GLU A 171 -13.54 -2.87 -7.73
CA GLU A 171 -14.59 -2.63 -8.74
C GLU A 171 -15.08 -1.17 -8.76
N GLU A 172 -15.04 -0.46 -7.62
CA GLU A 172 -15.41 0.96 -7.59
C GLU A 172 -14.44 1.81 -8.39
N THR A 173 -13.13 1.61 -8.19
CA THR A 173 -12.09 2.30 -8.96
C THR A 173 -12.20 1.96 -10.46
N LYS A 174 -12.43 0.69 -10.79
CA LYS A 174 -12.66 0.25 -12.18
C LYS A 174 -13.83 0.97 -12.83
N LYS A 175 -14.98 1.07 -12.15
CA LYS A 175 -16.18 1.72 -12.69
C LYS A 175 -15.95 3.20 -12.96
N ILE A 176 -15.31 3.91 -12.04
CA ILE A 176 -15.05 5.36 -12.17
C ILE A 176 -14.07 5.64 -13.31
N LEU A 177 -12.96 4.89 -13.38
CA LEU A 177 -11.98 5.08 -14.46
C LEU A 177 -12.54 4.71 -15.84
N ASN A 178 -13.36 3.66 -15.94
CA ASN A 178 -14.06 3.32 -17.19
C ASN A 178 -15.03 4.43 -17.62
N LEU A 179 -15.79 5.00 -16.68
CA LEU A 179 -16.70 6.11 -16.97
C LEU A 179 -15.95 7.35 -17.45
N TYR A 180 -14.81 7.66 -16.82
CA TYR A 180 -13.92 8.73 -17.25
C TYR A 180 -13.38 8.49 -18.65
N GLY A 181 -12.88 7.28 -18.93
CA GLY A 181 -12.40 6.84 -20.24
C GLY A 181 -13.44 7.05 -21.36
N LYS A 182 -14.66 6.56 -21.12
CA LYS A 182 -15.80 6.68 -22.05
C LYS A 182 -16.19 8.13 -22.32
N ARG A 183 -16.29 8.96 -21.26
CA ARG A 183 -16.65 10.39 -21.38
C ARG A 183 -15.60 11.22 -22.10
N GLY A 184 -14.33 10.85 -21.97
CA GLY A 184 -13.22 11.52 -22.66
C GLY A 184 -12.97 11.02 -24.09
N HIS A 185 -13.78 10.08 -24.61
CA HIS A 185 -13.58 9.44 -25.91
C HIS A 185 -12.17 8.88 -26.12
N PHE A 186 -11.52 8.43 -25.04
CA PHE A 186 -10.20 7.81 -25.14
C PHE A 186 -10.32 6.40 -25.72
N ARG A 187 -9.24 5.92 -26.35
CA ARG A 187 -9.12 4.51 -26.75
C ARG A 187 -9.42 3.61 -25.54
N ASN A 188 -10.21 2.56 -25.76
CA ASN A 188 -10.59 1.66 -24.69
C ASN A 188 -9.33 0.98 -24.11
N VAL A 189 -9.14 1.12 -22.80
CA VAL A 189 -8.06 0.47 -22.04
C VAL A 189 -8.67 -0.70 -21.29
N ARG A 190 -8.04 -1.87 -21.33
CA ARG A 190 -8.46 -3.03 -20.54
C ARG A 190 -8.20 -2.72 -19.06
N ILE A 191 -9.27 -2.48 -18.29
CA ILE A 191 -9.18 -2.26 -16.83
C ILE A 191 -9.74 -3.49 -16.11
N GLU A 192 -8.91 -4.13 -15.30
CA GLU A 192 -9.32 -5.27 -14.47
C GLU A 192 -9.06 -5.03 -12.99
N VAL A 193 -9.91 -5.62 -12.15
CA VAL A 193 -9.68 -5.63 -10.72
C VAL A 193 -8.57 -6.61 -10.37
N ASN A 194 -7.69 -6.22 -9.46
CA ASN A 194 -6.69 -7.06 -8.83
C ASN A 194 -6.56 -6.65 -7.36
N PRO A 195 -6.67 -7.57 -6.40
CA PRO A 195 -6.39 -7.29 -4.99
C PRO A 195 -5.05 -6.59 -4.82
N TYR A 196 -4.97 -5.72 -3.81
CA TYR A 196 -3.77 -4.93 -3.58
C TYR A 196 -2.51 -5.81 -3.50
N PRO A 197 -1.45 -5.52 -4.30
CA PRO A 197 -0.21 -6.29 -4.22
C PRO A 197 0.52 -5.99 -2.91
N VAL A 198 0.29 -6.84 -1.91
CA VAL A 198 1.01 -6.86 -0.65
C VAL A 198 2.22 -7.81 -0.74
N SER A 199 3.28 -7.51 0.02
CA SER A 199 4.52 -8.29 -0.02
C SER A 199 4.28 -9.80 0.23
N PRO A 200 4.73 -10.69 -0.69
CA PRO A 200 4.57 -12.13 -0.52
C PRO A 200 5.23 -12.66 0.76
N GLY A 201 6.38 -12.10 1.15
CA GLY A 201 7.10 -12.48 2.38
C GLY A 201 6.32 -12.18 3.65
N LEU A 202 5.49 -11.13 3.64
CA LEU A 202 4.56 -10.83 4.73
C LEU A 202 3.33 -11.76 4.73
N GLY A 203 3.00 -12.35 3.58
CA GLY A 203 1.92 -13.33 3.41
C GLY A 203 2.25 -14.73 3.90
N GLU A 204 3.49 -15.02 4.26
CA GLU A 204 3.86 -16.33 4.80
C GLU A 204 3.13 -16.63 6.11
N ARG A 205 2.68 -17.88 6.27
CA ARG A 205 2.04 -18.32 7.50
C ARG A 205 3.04 -18.38 8.65
N LEU A 206 2.62 -17.88 9.81
CA LEU A 206 3.31 -18.10 11.06
C LEU A 206 3.21 -19.57 11.48
N LEU A 207 4.28 -20.06 12.10
CA LEU A 207 4.23 -21.28 12.89
C LEU A 207 3.21 -21.12 14.02
N LYS A 208 2.55 -22.21 14.41
CA LYS A 208 1.53 -22.21 15.48
C LYS A 208 2.01 -21.49 16.75
N LYS A 209 3.23 -21.80 17.23
CA LYS A 209 3.86 -21.14 18.38
C LYS A 209 3.96 -19.62 18.23
N ASN A 210 4.26 -19.13 17.04
CA ASN A 210 4.37 -17.69 16.77
C ASN A 210 2.99 -17.03 16.69
N TYR A 211 1.98 -17.73 16.15
CA TYR A 211 0.60 -17.26 16.19
C TYR A 211 0.05 -17.21 17.62
N ASP A 212 0.29 -18.24 18.42
CA ASP A 212 -0.10 -18.29 19.84
C ASP A 212 0.58 -17.17 20.63
N ASN A 213 1.87 -16.92 20.37
CA ASN A 213 2.59 -15.76 20.93
C ASN A 213 1.89 -14.45 20.56
N ARG A 214 1.52 -14.23 19.29
CA ARG A 214 0.78 -13.03 18.88
C ARG A 214 -0.53 -12.87 19.67
N LEU A 215 -1.28 -13.94 19.87
CA LEU A 215 -2.51 -13.90 20.67
C LEU A 215 -2.23 -13.58 22.14
N ASP A 216 -1.16 -14.14 22.72
CA ASP A 216 -0.74 -13.80 24.09
C ASP A 216 -0.43 -12.31 24.21
N GLN A 217 0.21 -11.68 23.22
CA GLN A 217 0.47 -10.23 23.22
C GLN A 217 -0.83 -9.40 23.25
N LEU A 218 -1.92 -9.93 22.68
CA LEU A 218 -3.21 -9.25 22.61
C LEU A 218 -4.15 -9.61 23.78
N ASP A 219 -3.71 -10.47 24.68
CA ASP A 219 -4.46 -10.88 25.87
C ASP A 219 -4.01 -10.06 27.09
N ARG A 220 -4.97 -9.41 27.75
CA ARG A 220 -4.74 -8.63 28.98
C ARG A 220 -4.21 -9.51 30.12
N GLN A 221 -4.66 -10.76 30.22
CA GLN A 221 -4.30 -11.66 31.32
C GLN A 221 -2.86 -12.16 31.24
N LYS A 222 -2.23 -12.04 30.06
CA LYS A 222 -0.83 -12.43 29.83
C LYS A 222 0.11 -11.28 30.18
N LYS A 223 1.36 -11.62 30.49
CA LYS A 223 2.44 -10.64 30.76
C LYS A 223 3.40 -10.46 29.59
N SER A 224 3.09 -11.05 28.44
CA SER A 224 3.90 -10.94 27.23
C SER A 224 4.04 -9.48 26.78
N ARG A 225 5.22 -9.11 26.27
CA ARG A 225 5.44 -7.80 25.64
C ARG A 225 4.59 -7.68 24.39
N ILE A 226 3.96 -6.53 24.20
CA ILE A 226 3.18 -6.19 23.02
C ILE A 226 4.10 -5.48 22.05
N PHE A 227 4.49 -6.19 20.99
CA PHE A 227 5.34 -5.63 19.94
C PHE A 227 4.51 -4.83 18.95
N ILE A 228 4.85 -3.54 18.85
CA ILE A 228 4.17 -2.56 18.01
C ILE A 228 5.14 -2.07 16.94
N SER A 229 4.76 -2.22 15.67
CA SER A 229 5.49 -1.62 14.55
C SER A 229 4.99 -0.19 14.28
N LEU A 230 5.92 0.74 14.08
CA LEU A 230 5.65 2.15 13.77
C LEU A 230 6.43 2.56 12.52
N PRO A 231 5.88 2.36 11.31
CA PRO A 231 6.50 2.91 10.10
C PRO A 231 6.27 4.43 10.03
N VAL A 232 7.34 5.21 9.98
CA VAL A 232 7.29 6.67 9.85
C VAL A 232 7.81 7.09 8.47
N SER A 233 6.95 7.78 7.72
CA SER A 233 7.31 8.31 6.41
C SER A 233 8.37 9.41 6.50
N GLY A 234 9.19 9.57 5.46
CA GLY A 234 10.20 10.65 5.38
C GLY A 234 9.64 12.07 5.42
N ALA A 235 8.32 12.26 5.27
CA ALA A 235 7.66 13.56 5.40
C ALA A 235 7.47 14.01 6.87
N ALA A 236 7.83 13.17 7.86
CA ALA A 236 7.75 13.47 9.30
C ALA A 236 6.35 13.85 9.82
N VAL A 237 5.30 13.54 9.06
CA VAL A 237 3.90 13.78 9.45
C VAL A 237 3.55 12.94 10.68
N GLY A 238 2.88 13.56 11.67
CA GLY A 238 2.37 12.86 12.85
C GLY A 238 3.43 12.49 13.90
N THR A 239 4.69 12.89 13.75
CA THR A 239 5.78 12.53 14.68
C THR A 239 5.51 12.95 16.13
N LYS A 240 4.95 14.14 16.36
CA LYS A 240 4.55 14.59 17.71
C LYS A 240 3.42 13.75 18.30
N PHE A 241 2.43 13.37 17.49
CA PHE A 241 1.34 12.49 17.91
C PHE A 241 1.92 11.12 18.31
N LEU A 242 2.75 10.51 17.46
CA LEU A 242 3.36 9.21 17.73
C LEU A 242 4.24 9.22 18.97
N GLN A 243 5.06 10.26 19.17
CA GLN A 243 5.89 10.39 20.37
C GLN A 243 5.03 10.37 21.65
N ASN A 244 3.99 11.20 21.70
CA ASN A 244 3.11 11.30 22.87
C ASN A 244 2.31 10.02 23.09
N LEU A 245 1.85 9.37 22.00
CA LEU A 245 1.13 8.10 22.04
C LEU A 245 2.01 6.99 22.62
N MET A 246 3.25 6.85 22.14
CA MET A 246 4.20 5.84 22.65
C MET A 246 4.47 6.02 24.14
N LEU A 247 4.76 7.26 24.56
CA LEU A 247 5.04 7.58 25.96
C LEU A 247 3.83 7.27 26.84
N ARG A 248 2.63 7.65 26.41
CA ARG A 248 1.44 7.37 27.20
C ARG A 248 1.12 5.88 27.27
N LEU A 249 1.21 5.14 26.16
CA LEU A 249 1.01 3.70 26.17
C LEU A 249 1.97 3.01 27.14
N ASN A 250 3.27 3.34 27.08
CA ASN A 250 4.24 2.76 28.01
C ASN A 250 3.96 3.14 29.48
N ASN A 251 3.47 4.35 29.75
CA ASN A 251 3.04 4.75 31.10
C ASN A 251 1.80 3.98 31.59
N LEU A 252 0.90 3.55 30.69
CA LEU A 252 -0.25 2.71 31.02
C LEU A 252 0.17 1.25 31.27
N SER A 253 1.15 0.75 30.53
CA SER A 253 1.74 -0.58 30.74
C SER A 253 3.15 -0.69 30.18
N ASP A 254 4.05 -1.27 30.97
CA ASP A 254 5.42 -1.63 30.57
C ASP A 254 5.49 -2.73 29.50
N ARG A 255 4.35 -3.39 29.21
CA ARG A 255 4.23 -4.40 28.15
C ARG A 255 4.43 -3.79 26.76
N TYR A 256 4.08 -2.52 26.54
CA TYR A 256 4.16 -1.89 25.23
C TYR A 256 5.61 -1.63 24.82
N PHE A 257 6.02 -2.25 23.71
CA PHE A 257 7.37 -2.16 23.17
C PHE A 257 7.32 -1.84 21.67
N PHE A 258 8.01 -0.79 21.26
CA PHE A 258 7.88 -0.22 19.92
C PHE A 258 9.10 -0.51 19.05
N TYR A 259 8.84 -0.88 17.81
CA TYR A 259 9.82 -0.91 16.72
C TYR A 259 9.50 0.24 15.77
N LEU A 260 10.35 1.24 15.76
CA LEU A 260 10.22 2.43 14.92
C LEU A 260 11.05 2.25 13.66
N ILE A 261 10.41 2.22 12.49
CA ILE A 261 11.11 2.16 11.20
C ILE A 261 10.95 3.53 10.53
N ALA A 262 12.05 4.22 10.27
CA ALA A 262 11.99 5.57 9.72
C ALA A 262 13.11 5.85 8.71
N LYS A 263 12.81 6.72 7.76
CA LYS A 263 13.85 7.31 6.91
C LYS A 263 14.62 8.35 7.73
N GLU A 264 15.94 8.26 7.74
CA GLU A 264 16.80 9.26 8.36
C GLU A 264 17.03 10.42 7.39
N VAL A 265 16.30 11.51 7.63
CA VAL A 265 16.38 12.77 6.89
C VAL A 265 16.33 13.93 7.87
N PRO A 266 16.74 15.16 7.47
CA PRO A 266 16.76 16.31 8.39
C PRO A 266 15.44 16.51 9.16
N PHE A 267 14.29 16.25 8.52
CA PHE A 267 12.96 16.43 9.11
C PHE A 267 12.58 15.39 10.17
N THR A 268 13.12 14.17 10.12
CA THR A 268 12.88 13.12 11.12
C THR A 268 13.92 13.13 12.24
N SER A 269 15.09 13.74 12.01
CA SER A 269 16.23 13.71 12.93
C SER A 269 15.93 14.17 14.36
N LYS A 270 15.10 15.23 14.53
CA LYS A 270 14.73 15.74 15.87
C LYS A 270 13.84 14.75 16.61
N PHE A 271 12.87 14.16 15.91
CA PHE A 271 11.99 13.14 16.45
C PHE A 271 12.77 11.87 16.80
N LEU A 272 13.63 11.39 15.91
CA LEU A 272 14.45 10.19 16.12
C LEU A 272 15.35 10.35 17.35
N ARG A 273 16.10 11.44 17.46
CA ARG A 273 16.90 11.73 18.66
C ARG A 273 16.07 11.82 19.93
N ALA A 274 14.85 12.34 19.85
CA ALA A 274 13.98 12.46 21.01
C ALA A 274 13.45 11.10 21.50
N VAL A 275 13.26 10.12 20.61
CA VAL A 275 12.71 8.80 20.96
C VAL A 275 13.78 7.76 21.26
N ASP A 276 14.99 7.92 20.72
CA ASP A 276 16.10 6.97 20.88
C ASP A 276 16.56 6.79 22.33
N LYS A 277 16.28 7.79 23.19
CA LYS A 277 16.59 7.75 24.62
C LYS A 277 15.71 6.80 25.44
N TYR A 278 14.63 6.26 24.87
CA TYR A 278 13.68 5.43 25.60
C TYR A 278 13.94 3.94 25.37
N GLY A 279 14.28 3.19 26.41
CA GLY A 279 14.64 1.76 26.31
C GLY A 279 13.50 0.81 25.85
N PHE A 280 12.27 1.31 25.77
CA PHE A 280 11.11 0.57 25.24
C PHE A 280 10.83 0.86 23.75
N ILE A 281 11.69 1.65 23.10
CA ILE A 281 11.62 1.97 21.67
C ILE A 281 12.92 1.49 21.00
N HIS A 282 12.80 0.66 19.98
CA HIS A 282 13.91 0.22 19.15
C HIS A 282 13.81 0.86 17.76
N THR A 283 14.85 1.57 17.34
CA THR A 283 14.86 2.38 16.12
C THR A 283 15.61 1.63 14.99
N HIS A 284 14.98 1.55 13.82
CA HIS A 284 15.57 1.09 12.57
C HIS A 284 15.54 2.24 11.57
N THR A 285 16.70 2.88 11.37
CA THR A 285 16.81 4.06 10.53
C THR A 285 17.72 3.82 9.34
N HIS A 286 17.32 4.31 8.17
CA HIS A 286 18.14 4.27 6.96
C HIS A 286 17.93 5.54 6.13
N SER A 287 18.95 5.95 5.38
CA SER A 287 18.89 7.14 4.51
C SER A 287 18.17 6.87 3.17
N GLY A 288 18.22 5.63 2.66
CA GLY A 288 17.62 5.23 1.38
C GLY A 288 16.23 4.61 1.53
N ASP A 289 15.28 4.98 0.66
CA ASP A 289 13.88 4.50 0.73
C ASP A 289 13.77 2.97 0.63
N ARG A 290 14.57 2.34 -0.25
CA ARG A 290 14.62 0.87 -0.38
C ARG A 290 15.11 0.18 0.89
N LEU A 291 16.11 0.75 1.56
CA LEU A 291 16.62 0.20 2.82
C LEU A 291 15.58 0.31 3.93
N VAL A 292 14.78 1.38 3.95
CA VAL A 292 13.65 1.53 4.88
C VAL A 292 12.58 0.45 4.63
N VAL A 293 12.25 0.17 3.36
CA VAL A 293 11.32 -0.92 3.00
C VAL A 293 11.89 -2.28 3.44
N ASN A 294 13.16 -2.57 3.16
CA ASN A 294 13.81 -3.82 3.55
C ASN A 294 13.86 -3.99 5.08
N ALA A 295 14.18 -2.94 5.82
CA ALA A 295 14.19 -2.96 7.28
C ALA A 295 12.80 -3.24 7.85
N TYR A 296 11.78 -2.66 7.24
CA TYR A 296 10.39 -2.93 7.59
C TYR A 296 10.02 -4.40 7.39
N GLU A 297 10.34 -5.00 6.25
CA GLU A 297 10.04 -6.42 6.02
C GLU A 297 10.85 -7.34 6.94
N MET A 298 12.14 -7.05 7.12
CA MET A 298 13.04 -7.79 8.00
C MET A 298 12.54 -7.80 9.45
N LEU A 299 11.96 -6.70 9.94
CA LEU A 299 11.33 -6.67 11.27
C LEU A 299 10.24 -7.76 11.38
N TYR A 300 9.37 -7.87 10.38
CA TYR A 300 8.29 -8.87 10.36
C TYR A 300 8.78 -10.31 10.15
N GLN A 301 9.97 -10.48 9.57
CA GLN A 301 10.63 -11.79 9.49
C GLN A 301 11.21 -12.21 10.86
N GLN A 302 11.75 -11.27 11.62
CA GLN A 302 12.45 -11.54 12.86
C GLN A 302 11.57 -11.49 14.11
N LYS A 303 10.46 -10.74 14.07
CA LYS A 303 9.60 -10.47 15.22
C LYS A 303 8.15 -10.78 14.92
N VAL A 304 7.47 -11.35 15.90
CA VAL A 304 6.00 -11.52 15.88
C VAL A 304 5.37 -10.20 16.32
N ILE A 305 5.11 -9.31 15.36
CA ILE A 305 4.43 -8.04 15.63
C ILE A 305 2.94 -8.29 15.82
N ALA A 306 2.35 -7.73 16.90
CA ALA A 306 0.92 -7.85 17.18
C ALA A 306 0.12 -6.66 16.66
N LEU A 307 0.66 -5.45 16.82
CA LEU A 307 0.02 -4.20 16.42
C LEU A 307 0.90 -3.40 15.46
N GLU A 308 0.30 -2.67 14.54
CA GLU A 308 0.99 -1.66 13.75
C GLU A 308 0.22 -0.35 13.81
N ILE A 309 0.89 0.75 14.19
CA ILE A 309 0.28 2.09 14.19
C ILE A 309 0.85 2.87 13.01
N THR A 310 -0.04 3.30 12.12
CA THR A 310 0.34 4.00 10.89
C THR A 310 -0.81 4.89 10.43
N LYS A 311 -0.51 5.84 9.56
CA LYS A 311 -1.53 6.50 8.74
C LYS A 311 -2.14 5.53 7.72
N PRO A 312 -3.39 5.71 7.29
CA PRO A 312 -4.09 4.79 6.38
C PRO A 312 -3.68 5.01 4.92
N SER A 313 -2.38 4.95 4.65
CA SER A 313 -1.82 4.95 3.29
C SER A 313 -1.98 3.57 2.64
N GLU A 314 -1.24 3.29 1.57
CA GLU A 314 -1.06 1.96 0.96
C GLU A 314 -0.83 0.84 1.98
N GLN A 315 -0.23 1.18 3.11
CA GLN A 315 0.01 0.25 4.21
C GLN A 315 -1.28 -0.34 4.81
N ALA A 316 -2.41 0.36 4.66
CA ALA A 316 -3.73 -0.06 5.12
C ALA A 316 -4.17 -1.40 4.48
N PHE A 317 -3.69 -1.72 3.28
CA PHE A 317 -4.02 -2.98 2.60
C PHE A 317 -3.38 -4.21 3.24
N LYS A 318 -2.49 -4.06 4.24
CA LYS A 318 -2.08 -5.19 5.10
C LYS A 318 -3.23 -5.85 5.85
N THR A 319 -4.36 -5.17 5.99
CA THR A 319 -5.60 -5.75 6.51
C THR A 319 -6.11 -6.94 5.66
N LEU A 320 -5.63 -7.11 4.43
CA LEU A 320 -5.91 -8.27 3.57
C LEU A 320 -5.18 -9.55 4.00
N PHE A 321 -4.12 -9.45 4.80
CA PHE A 321 -3.54 -10.63 5.44
C PHE A 321 -4.49 -11.15 6.51
N GLU A 322 -4.32 -12.39 6.98
CA GLU A 322 -4.93 -12.93 8.19
C GLU A 322 -3.96 -12.83 9.38
N PRO A 323 -4.43 -12.83 10.64
CA PRO A 323 -3.55 -12.79 11.82
C PRO A 323 -2.61 -13.99 11.95
N THR A 324 -2.86 -15.05 11.16
CA THR A 324 -2.00 -16.23 11.03
C THR A 324 -0.82 -16.00 10.10
N GLN A 325 -0.75 -14.89 9.36
CA GLN A 325 0.34 -14.55 8.44
C GLN A 325 1.33 -13.57 9.10
N LYS A 326 2.60 -13.52 8.65
CA LYS A 326 3.65 -12.66 9.24
C LYS A 326 3.22 -11.20 9.34
N GLY A 327 2.76 -10.62 8.23
CA GLY A 327 2.22 -9.26 8.14
C GLY A 327 0.83 -9.07 8.78
N GLY A 328 0.26 -10.12 9.37
CA GLY A 328 -1.08 -10.16 9.98
C GLY A 328 -1.25 -9.37 11.28
N SER A 329 -0.52 -8.28 11.50
CA SER A 329 -0.73 -7.39 12.65
C SER A 329 -2.11 -6.72 12.59
N ILE A 330 -2.68 -6.38 13.75
CA ILE A 330 -3.85 -5.51 13.81
C ILE A 330 -3.39 -4.08 13.51
N MET A 331 -4.09 -3.40 12.60
CA MET A 331 -3.75 -2.06 12.14
C MET A 331 -4.47 -1.01 13.00
N LEU A 332 -3.73 -0.06 13.56
CA LEU A 332 -4.27 1.07 14.29
C LEU A 332 -3.99 2.34 13.47
N PHE A 333 -5.03 2.92 12.91
CA PHE A 333 -4.90 4.02 11.95
C PHE A 333 -4.92 5.37 12.64
N SER A 334 -3.89 6.18 12.44
CA SER A 334 -3.96 7.61 12.77
C SER A 334 -4.88 8.36 11.80
N HIS A 335 -5.13 9.64 12.08
CA HIS A 335 -5.94 10.49 11.22
C HIS A 335 -5.45 10.50 9.75
N PRO A 336 -6.35 10.42 8.76
CA PRO A 336 -6.01 10.53 7.35
C PRO A 336 -5.50 11.92 6.98
N VAL A 337 -4.42 11.95 6.20
CA VAL A 337 -3.67 13.11 5.76
C VAL A 337 -3.95 13.48 4.30
N GLY A 338 -4.95 12.89 3.65
CA GLY A 338 -5.32 13.31 2.29
C GLY A 338 -6.37 12.41 1.67
N ARG A 339 -6.88 12.82 0.50
CA ARG A 339 -7.94 12.09 -0.24
C ARG A 339 -7.63 10.59 -0.37
N GLN A 340 -6.41 10.23 -0.78
CA GLN A 340 -6.00 8.83 -0.92
C GLN A 340 -6.18 8.03 0.37
N GLU A 341 -5.85 8.63 1.51
CA GLU A 341 -5.95 7.98 2.82
C GLU A 341 -7.41 7.86 3.29
N TYR A 342 -8.28 8.82 2.93
CA TYR A 342 -9.73 8.69 3.11
C TYR A 342 -10.33 7.58 2.24
N ASP A 343 -9.92 7.51 0.96
CA ASP A 343 -10.38 6.52 0.01
C ASP A 343 -9.95 5.10 0.43
N ASN A 344 -8.72 4.93 0.93
CA ASN A 344 -8.25 3.67 1.50
C ASN A 344 -9.08 3.27 2.74
N LEU A 345 -9.45 4.20 3.63
CA LEU A 345 -10.38 3.90 4.72
C LEU A 345 -11.79 3.53 4.23
N ALA A 346 -12.26 4.17 3.15
CA ALA A 346 -13.55 3.85 2.54
C ALA A 346 -13.57 2.41 1.99
N PHE A 347 -12.48 1.99 1.32
CA PHE A 347 -12.27 0.59 0.93
C PHE A 347 -12.42 -0.32 2.15
N LEU A 348 -11.65 -0.09 3.22
CA LEU A 348 -11.68 -0.96 4.40
C LEU A 348 -13.08 -1.05 5.03
N ARG A 349 -13.83 0.06 5.11
CA ARG A 349 -15.20 0.07 5.64
C ARG A 349 -16.17 -0.69 4.75
N ARG A 350 -16.11 -0.47 3.43
CA ARG A 350 -16.95 -1.15 2.43
C ARG A 350 -16.78 -2.66 2.52
N HIS A 351 -15.57 -3.12 2.85
CA HIS A 351 -15.25 -4.53 3.04
C HIS A 351 -15.28 -4.99 4.51
N ARG A 352 -15.83 -4.20 5.45
CA ARG A 352 -15.93 -4.54 6.88
C ARG A 352 -14.60 -4.95 7.53
N LEU A 353 -13.47 -4.53 6.97
CA LEU A 353 -12.13 -4.75 7.53
C LEU A 353 -11.83 -3.78 8.69
N ILE A 354 -12.63 -2.72 8.83
CA ILE A 354 -12.66 -1.83 9.99
C ILE A 354 -14.12 -1.53 10.35
N PRO A 355 -14.40 -1.01 11.57
CA PRO A 355 -15.75 -0.62 11.95
C PRO A 355 -16.37 0.42 11.02
N THR A 356 -17.70 0.45 10.94
CA THR A 356 -18.42 1.59 10.35
C THR A 356 -18.18 2.87 11.14
N ILE A 357 -18.58 4.01 10.59
CA ILE A 357 -18.45 5.30 11.28
C ILE A 357 -19.21 5.26 12.62
N ASP A 358 -20.43 4.71 12.64
CA ASP A 358 -21.23 4.61 13.86
C ASP A 358 -20.62 3.65 14.89
N GLU A 359 -20.16 2.48 14.45
CA GLU A 359 -19.46 1.50 15.31
C GLU A 359 -18.18 2.11 15.90
N GLN A 360 -17.42 2.89 15.11
CA GLN A 360 -16.20 3.57 15.55
C GLN A 360 -16.50 4.68 16.58
N ASN A 361 -17.55 5.46 16.37
CA ASN A 361 -17.99 6.50 17.32
C ASN A 361 -18.48 5.88 18.64
N GLN A 362 -19.21 4.76 18.56
CA GLN A 362 -19.62 3.98 19.73
C GLN A 362 -18.42 3.46 20.51
N LEU A 363 -17.43 2.89 19.81
CA LEU A 363 -16.16 2.43 20.39
C LEU A 363 -15.45 3.54 21.17
N TRP A 364 -15.30 4.72 20.57
CA TRP A 364 -14.67 5.87 21.23
C TRP A 364 -15.48 6.36 22.44
N SER A 365 -16.81 6.43 22.32
CA SER A 365 -17.69 6.82 23.43
C SER A 365 -17.63 5.83 24.60
N MET A 366 -17.58 4.52 24.31
CA MET A 366 -17.47 3.48 25.33
C MET A 366 -16.12 3.53 26.05
N ALA A 367 -15.03 3.76 25.31
CA ALA A 367 -13.69 3.89 25.90
C ALA A 367 -13.59 5.12 26.81
N LEU A 368 -14.12 6.27 26.39
CA LEU A 368 -14.15 7.50 27.20
C LEU A 368 -14.89 7.31 28.54
N ASN A 369 -15.95 6.49 28.52
CA ASN A 369 -16.77 6.23 29.69
C ASN A 369 -16.38 4.95 30.45
N TYR A 370 -15.27 4.29 30.06
CA TYR A 370 -14.82 3.00 30.60
C TYR A 370 -15.95 1.96 30.71
N ARG A 371 -16.85 1.94 29.72
CA ARG A 371 -18.03 1.06 29.77
C ARG A 371 -17.59 -0.40 29.72
N THR A 372 -18.27 -1.23 30.51
CA THR A 372 -18.18 -2.69 30.50
C THR A 372 -19.60 -3.28 30.47
N GLY A 373 -19.75 -4.57 30.17
CA GLY A 373 -21.05 -5.26 30.17
C GLY A 373 -21.51 -5.75 28.80
N GLU A 374 -22.81 -6.00 28.65
CA GLU A 374 -23.35 -6.77 27.53
C GLU A 374 -23.24 -6.06 26.17
N GLN A 375 -23.37 -4.73 26.14
CA GLN A 375 -23.15 -3.96 24.91
C GLN A 375 -21.71 -4.09 24.40
N VAL A 376 -20.73 -4.11 25.31
CA VAL A 376 -19.32 -4.31 24.96
C VAL A 376 -19.09 -5.72 24.46
N LYS A 377 -19.71 -6.74 25.06
CA LYS A 377 -19.60 -8.14 24.60
C LYS A 377 -20.05 -8.31 23.16
N LYS A 378 -21.24 -7.78 22.79
CA LYS A 378 -21.76 -7.84 21.42
C LYS A 378 -20.80 -7.21 20.40
N LEU A 379 -20.13 -6.13 20.80
CA LEU A 379 -19.17 -5.43 19.94
C LEU A 379 -17.84 -6.19 19.84
N VAL A 380 -17.38 -6.83 20.93
CA VAL A 380 -16.21 -7.72 20.88
C VAL A 380 -16.47 -8.93 19.99
N GLU A 381 -17.68 -9.48 19.98
CA GLU A 381 -18.07 -10.56 19.07
C GLU A 381 -18.00 -10.13 17.60
N SER A 382 -18.47 -8.92 17.25
CA SER A 382 -18.38 -8.40 15.89
C SER A 382 -16.94 -8.11 15.45
N ALA A 383 -16.05 -7.77 16.38
CA ALA A 383 -14.66 -7.45 16.13
C ALA A 383 -13.83 -8.59 15.53
N THR A 384 -14.33 -9.83 15.57
CA THR A 384 -13.75 -10.97 14.85
C THR A 384 -13.70 -10.77 13.33
N HIS A 385 -14.39 -9.75 12.79
CA HIS A 385 -14.38 -9.38 11.38
C HIS A 385 -13.48 -8.18 11.06
N TRP A 386 -12.86 -7.55 12.06
CA TRP A 386 -12.05 -6.36 11.87
C TRP A 386 -10.55 -6.68 11.88
N ARG A 387 -9.82 -5.96 11.03
CA ARG A 387 -8.36 -5.98 10.90
C ARG A 387 -7.69 -4.67 11.22
N GLY A 388 -8.46 -3.62 11.46
CA GLY A 388 -7.95 -2.41 12.08
C GLY A 388 -9.01 -1.60 12.80
N LEU A 389 -8.53 -0.55 13.48
CA LEU A 389 -9.33 0.45 14.18
C LEU A 389 -8.77 1.84 13.86
N ILE A 390 -9.62 2.86 13.90
CA ILE A 390 -9.19 4.26 13.79
C ILE A 390 -8.95 4.80 15.19
N LEU A 391 -7.78 5.40 15.40
CA LEU A 391 -7.41 6.04 16.65
C LEU A 391 -7.99 7.45 16.73
N PRO A 392 -8.40 7.91 17.92
CA PRO A 392 -8.65 9.32 18.18
C PRO A 392 -7.46 10.22 17.79
N ASP A 393 -7.75 11.45 17.37
CA ASP A 393 -6.70 12.40 16.93
C ASP A 393 -5.83 12.91 18.08
N ASN A 394 -6.34 12.85 19.31
CA ASN A 394 -5.58 13.18 20.51
C ASN A 394 -4.73 11.97 20.94
N PRO A 395 -3.39 12.09 21.07
CA PRO A 395 -2.51 10.95 21.37
C PRO A 395 -2.77 10.35 22.75
N GLN A 396 -3.25 11.14 23.70
CA GLN A 396 -3.61 10.70 25.05
C GLN A 396 -4.85 9.80 24.99
N MET A 397 -5.90 10.27 24.31
CA MET A 397 -7.11 9.49 24.07
C MET A 397 -6.85 8.25 23.22
N ALA A 398 -5.95 8.32 22.25
CA ALA A 398 -5.57 7.17 21.43
C ALA A 398 -4.86 6.08 22.24
N ALA A 399 -3.99 6.48 23.18
CA ALA A 399 -3.35 5.54 24.09
C ALA A 399 -4.37 4.86 25.00
N GLU A 400 -5.27 5.65 25.61
CA GLU A 400 -6.34 5.16 26.48
C GLU A 400 -7.33 4.26 25.74
N PHE A 401 -7.69 4.62 24.50
CA PHE A 401 -8.53 3.80 23.64
C PHE A 401 -7.85 2.47 23.30
N THR A 402 -6.57 2.49 22.95
CA THR A 402 -5.80 1.29 22.61
C THR A 402 -5.66 0.36 23.81
N ASP A 403 -5.35 0.91 24.99
CA ASP A 403 -5.29 0.16 26.24
C ASP A 403 -6.67 -0.38 26.62
N TRP A 404 -7.73 0.44 26.56
CA TRP A 404 -9.10 -0.01 26.78
C TRP A 404 -9.49 -1.16 25.84
N ALA A 405 -9.17 -1.06 24.55
CA ALA A 405 -9.45 -2.12 23.57
C ALA A 405 -8.73 -3.43 23.91
N LEU A 406 -7.49 -3.36 24.42
CA LEU A 406 -6.79 -4.52 24.97
C LEU A 406 -7.52 -5.05 26.21
N GLN A 407 -7.90 -4.15 27.12
CA GLN A 407 -8.50 -4.48 28.41
C GLN A 407 -9.82 -5.26 28.30
N ILE A 408 -10.66 -4.90 27.32
CA ILE A 408 -11.96 -5.56 27.10
C ILE A 408 -11.87 -6.80 26.19
N GLY A 409 -10.67 -7.15 25.71
CA GLY A 409 -10.46 -8.29 24.81
C GLY A 409 -10.82 -8.04 23.35
N LEU A 410 -11.04 -6.77 22.95
CA LEU A 410 -11.36 -6.40 21.57
C LEU A 410 -10.23 -6.78 20.61
N LEU A 411 -8.99 -6.43 20.96
CA LEU A 411 -7.83 -6.75 20.13
C LEU A 411 -7.59 -8.27 20.05
N ALA A 412 -7.82 -9.01 21.14
CA ALA A 412 -7.75 -10.48 21.13
C ALA A 412 -8.79 -11.10 20.18
N ALA A 413 -10.01 -10.56 20.14
CA ALA A 413 -11.05 -10.99 19.21
C ALA A 413 -10.67 -10.72 17.75
N MET A 414 -10.12 -9.53 17.46
CA MET A 414 -9.57 -9.20 16.13
C MET A 414 -8.41 -10.12 15.71
N GLY A 415 -7.58 -10.58 16.67
CA GLY A 415 -6.52 -11.56 16.44
C GLY A 415 -7.01 -12.94 15.96
N ARG A 416 -8.31 -13.18 16.06
CA ARG A 416 -8.99 -14.41 15.56
C ARG A 416 -9.67 -14.21 14.21
N PHE A 417 -9.51 -13.04 13.58
CA PHE A 417 -10.05 -12.77 12.26
C PHE A 417 -9.71 -13.86 11.25
N ARG A 418 -10.69 -14.18 10.41
CA ARG A 418 -10.55 -15.04 9.24
C ARG A 418 -11.26 -14.38 8.07
N LEU A 419 -10.59 -14.35 6.92
CA LEU A 419 -11.19 -13.79 5.72
C LEU A 419 -12.22 -14.80 5.20
N ASN A 420 -13.50 -14.59 5.52
CA ASN A 420 -14.55 -15.53 5.14
C ASN A 420 -14.89 -15.40 3.65
N LYS A 421 -14.30 -16.27 2.81
CA LYS A 421 -14.55 -16.32 1.36
C LYS A 421 -15.96 -16.82 1.00
N ASN A 422 -16.70 -17.42 1.93
CA ASN A 422 -17.99 -18.06 1.66
C ASN A 422 -19.20 -17.31 2.25
N SER A 423 -19.03 -16.15 2.88
CA SER A 423 -20.17 -15.36 3.37
C SER A 423 -20.80 -14.57 2.22
N GLY A 424 -21.53 -15.28 1.36
CA GLY A 424 -22.25 -14.79 0.18
C GLY A 424 -23.35 -13.75 0.42
N LYS A 425 -23.41 -13.14 1.62
CA LYS A 425 -24.33 -12.03 1.94
C LYS A 425 -23.63 -10.70 2.24
N PHE A 426 -22.33 -10.70 2.53
CA PHE A 426 -21.63 -9.48 3.00
C PHE A 426 -20.54 -8.95 2.06
N PHE A 427 -20.07 -9.77 1.10
CA PHE A 427 -18.99 -9.38 0.18
C PHE A 427 -19.47 -9.46 -1.27
N GLN A 428 -20.11 -8.40 -1.76
CA GLN A 428 -20.45 -8.24 -3.18
C GLN A 428 -19.21 -8.05 -4.09
N HIS A 429 -18.01 -8.00 -3.50
CA HIS A 429 -16.73 -7.68 -4.13
C HIS A 429 -15.62 -8.64 -3.69
N GLN A 430 -15.86 -9.96 -3.79
CA GLN A 430 -14.87 -10.96 -3.34
C GLN A 430 -13.55 -10.89 -4.10
N ASP A 431 -13.59 -10.45 -5.36
CA ASP A 431 -12.41 -10.30 -6.21
C ASP A 431 -11.42 -9.24 -5.71
N ASP A 432 -11.85 -8.37 -4.78
CA ASP A 432 -11.02 -7.32 -4.17
C ASP A 432 -10.25 -7.86 -2.94
N LEU A 433 -10.69 -8.98 -2.35
CA LEU A 433 -10.31 -9.43 -1.01
C LEU A 433 -9.47 -10.70 -1.02
N THR A 434 -8.15 -10.53 -1.20
CA THR A 434 -7.20 -11.59 -0.87
C THR A 434 -5.79 -11.06 -0.64
N SER A 435 -4.98 -11.80 0.11
CA SER A 435 -3.55 -11.55 0.26
C SER A 435 -2.69 -12.06 -0.91
N TYR A 436 -3.29 -12.72 -1.91
CA TYR A 436 -2.59 -13.23 -3.10
C TYR A 436 -2.56 -12.24 -4.28
N GLY A 437 -2.65 -10.92 -4.00
CA GLY A 437 -2.70 -9.88 -5.04
C GLY A 437 -1.52 -9.91 -6.03
N VAL A 438 -0.32 -10.27 -5.56
CA VAL A 438 0.88 -10.43 -6.41
C VAL A 438 0.76 -11.63 -7.36
N GLU A 439 0.24 -12.76 -6.88
CA GLU A 439 0.06 -13.96 -7.70
C GLU A 439 -0.99 -13.72 -8.80
N LEU A 440 -2.12 -13.11 -8.42
CA LEU A 440 -3.20 -12.77 -9.35
C LEU A 440 -2.75 -11.73 -10.38
N PHE A 441 -1.93 -10.75 -9.98
CA PHE A 441 -1.31 -9.79 -10.89
C PHE A 441 -0.54 -10.52 -11.99
N TRP A 442 0.40 -11.39 -11.60
CA TRP A 442 1.24 -12.09 -12.57
C TRP A 442 0.43 -13.05 -13.43
N LYS A 443 -0.61 -13.70 -12.90
CA LYS A 443 -1.53 -14.54 -13.68
C LYS A 443 -2.23 -13.74 -14.79
N LYS A 444 -2.69 -12.52 -14.50
CA LYS A 444 -3.33 -11.63 -15.49
C LYS A 444 -2.34 -11.15 -16.55
N VAL A 445 -1.14 -10.74 -16.13
CA VAL A 445 -0.07 -10.34 -17.05
C VAL A 445 0.34 -11.49 -17.99
N ILE A 446 0.51 -12.70 -17.45
CA ILE A 446 0.81 -13.89 -18.26
C ILE A 446 -0.33 -14.19 -19.25
N GLY A 447 -1.58 -14.06 -18.81
CA GLY A 447 -2.75 -14.22 -19.69
C GLY A 447 -2.68 -13.28 -20.90
N LEU A 448 -2.44 -11.99 -20.64
CA LEU A 448 -2.26 -10.98 -21.69
C LEU A 448 -1.12 -11.33 -22.65
N LEU A 449 0.04 -11.73 -22.12
CA LEU A 449 1.20 -12.09 -22.95
C LEU A 449 0.89 -13.30 -23.86
N LYS A 450 0.17 -14.31 -23.34
CA LYS A 450 -0.23 -15.51 -24.10
C LYS A 450 -1.25 -15.21 -25.18
N GLU A 451 -2.31 -14.46 -24.88
CA GLU A 451 -3.30 -14.01 -25.87
C GLU A 451 -2.59 -13.37 -27.06
N SER A 452 -1.60 -12.51 -26.77
CA SER A 452 -0.84 -11.80 -27.78
C SER A 452 0.11 -12.68 -28.62
N ALA A 453 0.49 -13.85 -28.12
CA ALA A 453 1.35 -14.81 -28.81
C ALA A 453 0.52 -15.75 -29.70
N TYR A 454 -0.72 -16.04 -29.31
CA TYR A 454 -1.63 -16.92 -30.06
C TYR A 454 -2.15 -16.27 -31.35
N TYR A 455 -2.31 -14.93 -31.39
CA TYR A 455 -2.63 -14.19 -32.63
C TYR A 455 -1.44 -14.10 -33.63
N ARG A 456 -0.42 -14.96 -33.51
CA ARG A 456 0.72 -15.08 -34.44
C ARG A 456 0.80 -16.43 -35.14
N GLU A 457 -0.08 -17.36 -34.81
CA GLU A 457 -0.37 -18.55 -35.63
C GLU A 457 -1.67 -18.29 -36.41
#